data_AF-A0A238VQK0-F1
#
_entry.id   AF-A0A238VQK0-F1
#
_cell.length_a   1.000
_cell.length_b   1.000
_cell.length_c   1.000
_cell.angle_alpha   90.00
_cell.angle_beta   90.00
_cell.angle_gamma   90.00
#
_symmetry.space_group_name_H-M   'P 1'
#
loop_
_entity.id
_entity.type
_entity.pdbx_description
1 polymer ?
#
loop_
_entity_poly.entity_id
_entity_poly.type
_entity_poly.pdbx_seq_one_letter_code
_entity_poly.pdbx_strand_id
1 'polypeptide(L)'
;MKILGIVITDGVGYRNFILSNFINECLLKFDEIIIYSGLPKNCFNDIDNQKIQIKELDIFREHKVNWIFRKLKEVAHMYLHRSSYGINNNLVRGYPANNSLRSLQIKFIYLIAYFFHSEKSICFYEKLQFKSFNKNKITIGYMKLLSENLPNSIFFTHQRPPYLAPFLAVVNKVNLKSISFIFSWDNLASKGRMLGRFDHYFVWSNLMKKEMLHFYPSTKPKDITIVGTPQFEPYVMKAYAIDKISFFKKFELNPAKKTICYSCADAGIGGNDPVHIESIIKFIKQSEQDLQLLVRTSPAEDGIRFNDIKLKYLDIKWNIPKWKLSRANHVETWSQRVPTKEDISDLKSILKFSDLNINMCSTMSLDFMLFDKPVINTVYGNVNNGLYDDQKFLNYDHYKKVVESGAVVIAHNETELFFEINKILENPTSRVDQQNNLLKLQIGKPLEGTSERIANVLYKLSS
;
A
#
# COMPACT_ATOMS: atom_id res chain seq x y z
N MET A 1 -8.33 -18.96 27.83
CA MET A 1 -8.14 -17.56 27.45
C MET A 1 -7.49 -17.52 26.07
N LYS A 2 -8.15 -16.91 25.08
CA LYS A 2 -7.64 -16.74 23.71
C LYS A 2 -7.10 -15.31 23.54
N ILE A 3 -5.81 -15.21 23.29
CA ILE A 3 -5.06 -13.96 23.15
C ILE A 3 -4.61 -13.81 21.70
N LEU A 4 -4.93 -12.67 21.09
CA LEU A 4 -4.47 -12.32 19.74
C LEU A 4 -3.32 -11.31 19.80
N GLY A 5 -2.17 -11.66 19.22
CA GLY A 5 -1.12 -10.69 18.92
C GLY A 5 -1.38 -10.02 17.57
N ILE A 6 -1.31 -8.69 17.50
CA ILE A 6 -1.45 -7.92 16.27
C ILE A 6 -0.20 -7.05 16.10
N VAL A 7 0.49 -7.19 14.96
CA VAL A 7 1.64 -6.35 14.63
C VAL A 7 1.19 -5.20 13.74
N ILE A 8 1.12 -3.99 14.29
CA ILE A 8 0.83 -2.76 13.54
C ILE A 8 2.17 -2.15 13.11
N THR A 9 2.52 -2.34 11.84
CA THR A 9 3.85 -2.00 11.34
C THR A 9 4.07 -0.51 11.10
N ASP A 10 3.09 0.15 10.48
CA ASP A 10 3.22 1.49 9.94
C ASP A 10 1.87 2.22 9.90
N GLY A 11 1.87 3.46 9.44
CA GLY A 11 0.66 4.27 9.30
C GLY A 11 -0.41 3.67 8.39
N VAL A 12 -0.05 2.82 7.43
CA VAL A 12 -1.06 2.19 6.57
C VAL A 12 -1.69 0.98 7.23
N GLY A 13 -0.92 0.19 7.98
CA GLY A 13 -1.44 -0.80 8.93
C GLY A 13 -2.38 -0.15 9.94
N TYR A 14 -2.01 1.02 10.46
CA TYR A 14 -2.86 1.81 11.36
C TYR A 14 -4.17 2.22 10.68
N ARG A 15 -4.11 2.80 9.48
CA ARG A 15 -5.30 3.15 8.68
C ARG A 15 -6.24 1.97 8.49
N ASN A 16 -5.70 0.82 8.11
CA ASN A 16 -6.49 -0.32 7.66
C ASN A 16 -7.07 -1.13 8.84
N PHE A 17 -6.37 -1.19 9.98
CA PHE A 17 -6.74 -2.08 11.09
C PHE A 17 -7.08 -1.37 12.39
N ILE A 18 -6.63 -0.13 12.60
CA ILE A 18 -6.98 0.67 13.79
C ILE A 18 -8.12 1.65 13.49
N LEU A 19 -8.12 2.27 12.32
CA LEU A 19 -9.17 3.18 11.88
C LEU A 19 -10.30 2.46 11.10
N SER A 20 -10.42 1.15 11.28
CA SER A 20 -11.56 0.35 10.80
C SER A 20 -12.27 -0.29 12.00
N ASN A 21 -13.28 -1.12 11.75
CA ASN A 21 -13.95 -1.87 12.82
C ASN A 21 -13.13 -3.06 13.34
N PHE A 22 -11.94 -3.32 12.80
CA PHE A 22 -11.21 -4.56 13.01
C PHE A 22 -10.88 -4.86 14.48
N ILE A 23 -10.40 -3.87 15.23
CA ILE A 23 -10.12 -4.05 16.67
C ILE A 23 -11.40 -4.39 17.44
N ASN A 24 -12.52 -3.69 17.14
CA ASN A 24 -13.80 -3.96 17.78
C ASN A 24 -14.28 -5.39 17.49
N GLU A 25 -14.18 -5.83 16.24
CA GLU A 25 -14.54 -7.20 15.84
C GLU A 25 -13.66 -8.28 16.48
N CYS A 26 -12.39 -7.97 16.75
CA CYS A 26 -11.51 -8.86 17.51
C CYS A 26 -11.88 -8.89 18.99
N LEU A 27 -12.25 -7.77 19.61
CA LEU A 27 -12.66 -7.69 21.03
C LEU A 27 -13.91 -8.51 21.35
N LEU A 28 -14.76 -8.74 20.35
CA LEU A 28 -15.93 -9.62 20.46
C LEU A 28 -15.57 -11.10 20.51
N LYS A 29 -14.36 -11.48 20.06
CA LYS A 29 -13.97 -12.88 19.86
C LYS A 29 -12.82 -13.32 20.76
N PHE A 30 -11.91 -12.41 21.08
CA PHE A 30 -10.72 -12.68 21.87
C PHE A 30 -10.88 -12.15 23.30
N ASP A 31 -10.28 -12.86 24.26
CA ASP A 31 -10.29 -12.46 25.65
C ASP A 31 -9.34 -11.28 25.89
N GLU A 32 -8.23 -11.25 25.15
CA GLU A 32 -7.23 -10.19 25.19
C GLU A 32 -6.61 -9.97 23.80
N ILE A 33 -6.23 -8.72 23.52
CA ILE A 33 -5.52 -8.30 22.32
C ILE A 33 -4.21 -7.62 22.73
N ILE A 34 -3.10 -8.07 22.16
CA ILE A 34 -1.80 -7.44 22.34
C ILE A 34 -1.36 -6.81 21.01
N ILE A 35 -1.28 -5.49 20.97
CA ILE A 35 -0.78 -4.73 19.83
C ILE A 35 0.74 -4.58 19.97
N TYR A 36 1.49 -5.29 19.15
CA TYR A 36 2.93 -5.10 18.96
C TYR A 36 3.16 -4.02 17.91
N SER A 37 3.48 -2.80 18.35
CA SER A 37 3.45 -1.62 17.48
C SER A 37 4.84 -1.20 16.99
N GLY A 38 5.00 -1.07 15.67
CA GLY A 38 6.12 -0.35 15.05
C GLY A 38 5.98 1.18 15.08
N LEU A 39 4.81 1.67 15.52
CA LEU A 39 4.52 3.09 15.79
C LEU A 39 4.64 3.40 17.29
N PRO A 40 4.91 4.65 17.69
CA PRO A 40 4.91 5.04 19.10
C PRO A 40 3.58 4.73 19.81
N LYS A 41 3.63 4.35 21.09
CA LYS A 41 2.42 4.04 21.90
C LYS A 41 1.40 5.19 21.93
N ASN A 42 1.85 6.44 21.89
CA ASN A 42 0.97 7.61 21.93
C ASN A 42 0.06 7.74 20.68
N CYS A 43 0.34 7.04 19.58
CA CYS A 43 -0.53 7.00 18.42
C CYS A 43 -1.86 6.31 18.70
N PHE A 44 -1.93 5.49 19.77
CA PHE A 44 -3.09 4.67 20.11
C PHE A 44 -3.87 5.20 21.32
N ASN A 45 -3.67 6.47 21.72
CA ASN A 45 -4.34 7.06 22.88
C ASN A 45 -5.88 7.05 22.78
N ASP A 46 -6.42 6.98 21.57
CA ASP A 46 -7.87 6.84 21.31
C ASP A 46 -8.42 5.44 21.64
N ILE A 47 -7.54 4.47 21.94
CA ILE A 47 -7.91 3.09 22.28
C ILE A 47 -7.81 2.92 23.80
N ASP A 48 -8.93 3.10 24.49
CA ASP A 48 -9.04 2.84 25.93
C ASP A 48 -9.94 1.61 26.16
N ASN A 49 -9.30 0.45 26.30
CA ASN A 49 -10.00 -0.80 26.61
C ASN A 49 -9.09 -1.72 27.44
N GLN A 50 -9.60 -2.22 28.56
CA GLN A 50 -8.85 -3.07 29.50
C GLN A 50 -8.37 -4.40 28.88
N LYS A 51 -9.01 -4.86 27.80
CA LYS A 51 -8.60 -6.06 27.05
C LYS A 51 -7.47 -5.80 26.05
N ILE A 52 -7.03 -4.55 25.88
CA ILE A 52 -6.00 -4.18 24.90
C ILE A 52 -4.73 -3.77 25.61
N GLN A 53 -3.63 -4.44 25.27
CA GLN A 53 -2.29 -4.04 25.65
C GLN A 53 -1.53 -3.51 24.43
N ILE A 54 -0.85 -2.38 24.57
CA ILE A 54 0.03 -1.84 23.52
C ILE A 54 1.48 -2.01 23.96
N LYS A 55 2.22 -2.81 23.20
CA LYS A 55 3.65 -3.08 23.37
C LYS A 55 4.41 -2.49 22.18
N GLU A 56 5.17 -1.43 22.41
CA GLU A 56 5.99 -0.83 21.37
C GLU A 56 7.19 -1.74 21.02
N LEU A 57 7.49 -1.88 19.73
CA LEU A 57 8.63 -2.64 19.23
C LEU A 57 9.85 -1.72 19.05
N ASP A 58 10.97 -2.11 19.64
CA ASP A 58 12.25 -1.42 19.47
C ASP A 58 12.68 -1.35 17.99
N ILE A 59 13.31 -0.26 17.58
CA ILE A 59 13.69 -0.07 16.16
C ILE A 59 14.90 -0.93 15.82
N PHE A 60 14.69 -2.01 15.07
CA PHE A 60 15.78 -2.80 14.55
C PHE A 60 16.53 -2.10 13.41
N ARG A 61 17.84 -1.90 13.59
CA ARG A 61 18.76 -1.44 12.55
C ARG A 61 19.60 -2.59 12.04
N GLU A 62 19.57 -2.79 10.73
CA GLU A 62 20.19 -3.94 10.09
C GLU A 62 21.72 -3.86 10.10
N HIS A 63 22.39 -4.87 10.65
CA HIS A 63 23.85 -5.02 10.56
C HIS A 63 24.29 -5.68 9.25
N LYS A 64 25.58 -5.56 8.91
CA LYS A 64 26.16 -6.03 7.63
C LYS A 64 25.79 -7.48 7.29
N VAL A 65 25.91 -8.41 8.24
CA VAL A 65 25.63 -9.84 8.01
C VAL A 65 24.15 -10.08 7.69
N ASN A 66 23.26 -9.47 8.48
CA ASN A 66 21.81 -9.56 8.31
C ASN A 66 21.41 -9.02 6.92
N TRP A 67 22.00 -7.88 6.55
CA TRP A 67 21.80 -7.24 5.26
C TRP A 67 22.23 -8.13 4.09
N ILE A 68 23.39 -8.82 4.18
CA ILE A 68 23.86 -9.71 3.11
C ILE A 68 22.83 -10.82 2.84
N PHE A 69 22.38 -11.52 3.88
CA PHE A 69 21.43 -12.62 3.71
C PHE A 69 20.05 -12.13 3.26
N ARG A 70 19.58 -11.00 3.79
CA ARG A 70 18.35 -10.36 3.30
C ARG A 70 18.46 -10.02 1.82
N LYS A 71 19.55 -9.39 1.39
CA LYS A 71 19.72 -8.95 0.00
C LYS A 71 19.91 -10.14 -0.94
N LEU A 72 20.62 -11.20 -0.54
CA LEU A 72 20.67 -12.47 -1.26
C LEU A 72 19.27 -13.05 -1.46
N LYS A 73 18.47 -13.14 -0.39
CA LYS A 73 17.08 -13.59 -0.44
C LYS A 73 16.23 -12.77 -1.40
N GLU A 74 16.33 -11.45 -1.31
CA GLU A 74 15.60 -10.49 -2.15
C GLU A 74 15.96 -10.64 -3.64
N VAL A 75 17.26 -10.64 -3.97
CA VAL A 75 17.76 -10.70 -5.35
C VAL A 75 17.54 -12.09 -5.96
N ALA A 76 17.70 -13.17 -5.19
CA ALA A 76 17.38 -14.53 -5.64
C ALA A 76 15.90 -14.66 -6.02
N HIS A 77 14.99 -14.12 -5.20
CA HIS A 77 13.56 -14.09 -5.56
C HIS A 77 13.30 -13.32 -6.85
N MET A 78 13.97 -12.17 -7.04
CA MET A 78 13.81 -11.40 -8.26
C MET A 78 14.36 -12.13 -9.50
N TYR A 79 15.48 -12.86 -9.39
CA TYR A 79 15.98 -13.70 -10.48
C TYR A 79 15.03 -14.85 -10.82
N LEU A 80 14.46 -15.50 -9.80
CA LEU A 80 13.51 -16.62 -9.99
C LEU A 80 12.26 -16.20 -10.76
N HIS A 81 11.76 -14.99 -10.50
CA HIS A 81 10.51 -14.48 -11.07
C HIS A 81 10.71 -13.32 -12.06
N ARG A 82 11.90 -13.23 -12.70
CA ARG A 82 12.25 -12.18 -13.66
C ARG A 82 11.40 -12.14 -14.93
N SER A 83 10.52 -13.12 -15.14
CA SER A 83 9.52 -13.08 -16.21
C SER A 83 8.44 -12.02 -15.95
N SER A 84 8.19 -11.68 -14.69
CA SER A 84 7.30 -10.57 -14.31
C SER A 84 8.02 -9.24 -14.55
N TYR A 85 7.36 -8.31 -15.26
CA TYR A 85 7.95 -7.03 -15.63
C TYR A 85 8.35 -6.21 -14.41
N GLY A 86 7.46 -6.09 -13.41
CA GLY A 86 7.71 -5.28 -12.22
C GLY A 86 8.88 -5.82 -11.38
N ILE A 87 8.99 -7.14 -11.27
CA ILE A 87 10.11 -7.80 -10.59
C ILE A 87 11.41 -7.58 -11.35
N ASN A 88 11.42 -7.79 -12.66
CA ASN A 88 12.60 -7.60 -13.49
C ASN A 88 13.07 -6.14 -13.52
N ASN A 89 12.14 -5.19 -13.59
CA ASN A 89 12.47 -3.77 -13.52
C ASN A 89 13.20 -3.42 -12.21
N ASN A 90 12.75 -3.97 -11.07
CA ASN A 90 13.45 -3.82 -9.79
C ASN A 90 14.80 -4.54 -9.75
N LEU A 91 14.91 -5.72 -10.36
CA LEU A 91 16.18 -6.45 -10.47
C LEU A 91 17.24 -5.62 -11.20
N VAL A 92 16.87 -5.09 -12.38
CA VAL A 92 17.75 -4.26 -13.24
C VAL A 92 18.10 -2.96 -12.54
N ARG A 93 17.10 -2.22 -12.03
CA ARG A 93 17.32 -0.95 -11.32
C ARG A 93 18.17 -1.12 -10.05
N GLY A 94 18.06 -2.26 -9.38
CA GLY A 94 18.82 -2.56 -8.17
C GLY A 94 20.30 -2.86 -8.40
N TYR A 95 20.73 -3.09 -9.65
CA TYR A 95 22.13 -3.38 -9.97
C TYR A 95 22.95 -2.07 -9.99
N PRO A 96 24.06 -1.98 -9.22
CA PRO A 96 24.82 -0.74 -9.13
C PRO A 96 25.55 -0.38 -10.43
N ALA A 97 25.45 0.89 -10.85
CA ALA A 97 26.21 1.41 -11.98
C ALA A 97 27.70 1.65 -11.65
N ASN A 98 28.01 2.07 -10.42
CA ASN A 98 29.38 2.40 -10.00
C ASN A 98 30.13 1.21 -9.36
N ASN A 99 31.41 1.42 -9.01
CA ASN A 99 32.31 0.42 -8.43
C ASN A 99 32.79 0.77 -7.00
N SER A 100 31.97 1.48 -6.21
CA SER A 100 32.27 1.66 -4.78
C SER A 100 32.38 0.31 -4.06
N LEU A 101 33.05 0.24 -2.90
CA LEU A 101 33.14 -0.98 -2.09
C LEU A 101 31.75 -1.60 -1.81
N ARG A 102 30.76 -0.74 -1.52
CA ARG A 102 29.38 -1.15 -1.29
C ARG A 102 28.75 -1.73 -2.56
N SER A 103 29.00 -1.12 -3.71
CA SER A 103 28.51 -1.60 -5.00
C SER A 103 29.13 -2.92 -5.39
N LEU A 104 30.43 -3.13 -5.14
CA LEU A 104 31.10 -4.41 -5.38
C LEU A 104 30.48 -5.53 -4.52
N GLN A 105 30.14 -5.26 -3.25
CA GLN A 105 29.40 -6.21 -2.42
C GLN A 105 28.03 -6.57 -3.00
N ILE A 106 27.29 -5.57 -3.52
CA ILE A 106 25.99 -5.82 -4.16
C ILE A 106 26.18 -6.61 -5.46
N LYS A 107 27.15 -6.28 -6.30
CA LYS A 107 27.46 -7.01 -7.54
C LYS A 107 27.81 -8.48 -7.24
N PHE A 108 28.57 -8.73 -6.18
CA PHE A 108 28.86 -10.09 -5.72
C PHE A 108 27.61 -10.84 -5.26
N ILE A 109 26.70 -10.18 -4.54
CA ILE A 109 25.39 -10.77 -4.18
C ILE A 109 24.58 -11.11 -5.43
N TYR A 110 24.57 -10.25 -6.44
CA TYR A 110 23.93 -10.51 -7.73
C TYR A 110 24.56 -11.71 -8.45
N LEU A 111 25.89 -11.82 -8.44
CA LEU A 111 26.60 -12.97 -9.00
C LEU A 111 26.20 -14.28 -8.31
N ILE A 112 26.17 -14.32 -6.98
CA ILE A 112 25.72 -15.49 -6.23
C ILE A 112 24.27 -15.82 -6.58
N ALA A 113 23.37 -14.84 -6.52
CA ALA A 113 21.96 -15.04 -6.80
C ALA A 113 21.69 -15.46 -8.25
N TYR A 114 22.50 -15.00 -9.21
CA TYR A 114 22.41 -15.42 -10.60
C TYR A 114 22.56 -16.94 -10.75
N PHE A 115 23.49 -17.56 -10.03
CA PHE A 115 23.65 -19.02 -10.04
C PHE A 115 22.72 -19.75 -9.06
N PHE A 116 22.35 -19.12 -7.94
CA PHE A 116 21.63 -19.77 -6.83
C PHE A 116 20.35 -19.02 -6.46
N HIS A 117 19.32 -19.09 -7.32
CA HIS A 117 18.01 -18.44 -7.13
C HIS A 117 16.82 -19.40 -7.05
N SER A 118 17.03 -20.70 -6.86
CA SER A 118 15.90 -21.61 -6.63
C SER A 118 15.13 -21.27 -5.35
N GLU A 119 13.85 -21.68 -5.23
CA GLU A 119 13.08 -21.51 -3.98
C GLU A 119 13.82 -22.15 -2.78
N LYS A 120 14.54 -23.26 -2.99
CA LYS A 120 15.38 -23.88 -1.94
C LYS A 120 16.52 -22.95 -1.49
N SER A 121 17.18 -22.27 -2.44
CA SER A 121 18.22 -21.27 -2.16
C SER A 121 17.65 -20.08 -1.38
N ILE A 122 16.48 -19.57 -1.78
CA ILE A 122 15.80 -18.47 -1.11
C ILE A 122 15.47 -18.84 0.35
N CYS A 123 14.89 -20.03 0.58
CA CYS A 123 14.61 -20.53 1.92
C CYS A 123 15.90 -20.70 2.76
N PHE A 124 17.00 -21.12 2.14
CA PHE A 124 18.29 -21.22 2.82
C PHE A 124 18.82 -19.84 3.24
N TYR A 125 18.79 -18.84 2.37
CA TYR A 125 19.18 -17.46 2.73
C TYR A 125 18.32 -16.88 3.85
N GLU A 126 17.01 -17.16 3.84
CA GLU A 126 16.12 -16.78 4.94
C GLU A 126 16.53 -17.43 6.27
N LYS A 127 16.83 -18.72 6.26
CA LYS A 127 17.32 -19.44 7.46
C LYS A 127 18.60 -18.81 8.00
N LEU A 128 19.53 -18.43 7.11
CA LEU A 128 20.77 -17.74 7.50
C LEU A 128 20.50 -16.34 8.06
N GLN A 129 19.60 -15.58 7.43
CA GLN A 129 19.14 -14.28 7.90
C GLN A 129 18.53 -14.40 9.31
N PHE A 130 17.69 -15.39 9.56
CA PHE A 130 17.04 -15.57 10.86
C PHE A 130 18.05 -16.01 11.93
N LYS A 131 18.99 -16.89 11.58
CA LYS A 131 20.07 -17.31 12.49
C LYS A 131 20.96 -16.12 12.88
N SER A 132 21.18 -15.16 11.98
CA SER A 132 22.03 -14.00 12.27
C SER A 132 21.40 -13.01 13.26
N PHE A 133 20.09 -13.09 13.53
CA PHE A 133 19.42 -12.29 14.56
C PHE A 133 19.63 -12.79 16.00
N ASN A 134 20.00 -14.06 16.20
CA ASN A 134 19.98 -14.73 17.52
C ASN A 134 20.74 -14.01 18.64
N LYS A 135 21.83 -13.29 18.32
CA LYS A 135 22.67 -12.58 19.31
C LYS A 135 22.37 -11.08 19.40
N ASN A 136 21.41 -10.57 18.63
CA ASN A 136 21.09 -9.15 18.60
C ASN A 136 20.27 -8.77 19.85
N LYS A 137 20.64 -7.68 20.52
CA LYS A 137 19.99 -7.21 21.75
C LYS A 137 18.49 -6.95 21.56
N ILE A 138 18.08 -6.38 20.43
CA ILE A 138 16.67 -6.11 20.12
C ILE A 138 15.90 -7.42 19.93
N THR A 139 16.48 -8.39 19.24
CA THR A 139 15.88 -9.73 19.08
C THR A 139 15.70 -10.44 20.42
N ILE A 140 16.67 -10.32 21.34
CA ILE A 140 16.54 -10.83 22.71
C ILE A 140 15.43 -10.09 23.47
N GLY A 141 15.33 -8.77 23.31
CA GLY A 141 14.24 -7.95 23.85
C GLY A 141 12.85 -8.42 23.38
N TYR A 142 12.69 -8.70 22.09
CA TYR A 142 11.46 -9.27 21.54
C TYR A 142 11.12 -10.65 22.13
N MET A 143 12.12 -11.49 22.40
CA MET A 143 11.91 -12.78 23.05
C MET A 143 11.36 -12.62 24.47
N LYS A 144 11.91 -11.65 25.23
CA LYS A 144 11.38 -11.30 26.55
C LYS A 144 9.94 -10.76 26.44
N LEU A 145 9.69 -9.85 25.50
CA LEU A 145 8.39 -9.24 25.26
C LEU A 145 7.27 -10.27 25.00
N LEU A 146 7.59 -11.31 24.22
CA LEU A 146 6.67 -12.42 23.92
C LEU A 146 6.52 -13.40 25.08
N SER A 147 7.56 -13.60 25.91
CA SER A 147 7.48 -14.50 27.07
C SER A 147 6.61 -13.97 28.21
N GLU A 148 6.41 -12.65 28.31
CA GLU A 148 5.58 -12.02 29.35
C GLU A 148 4.09 -12.34 29.21
N ASN A 149 3.61 -12.38 27.97
CA ASN A 149 2.22 -12.74 27.66
C ASN A 149 2.18 -13.36 26.26
N LEU A 150 2.05 -14.68 26.20
CA LEU A 150 2.20 -15.45 24.98
C LEU A 150 0.86 -15.53 24.23
N PRO A 151 0.71 -14.89 23.05
CA PRO A 151 -0.52 -14.97 22.29
C PRO A 151 -0.72 -16.35 21.64
N ASN A 152 -1.96 -16.73 21.32
CA ASN A 152 -2.24 -17.98 20.58
C ASN A 152 -1.78 -17.90 19.12
N SER A 153 -1.77 -16.69 18.54
CA SER A 153 -1.29 -16.42 17.19
C SER A 153 -0.89 -14.95 17.06
N ILE A 154 -0.02 -14.65 16.09
CA ILE A 154 0.41 -13.29 15.79
C ILE A 154 0.04 -12.94 14.35
N PHE A 155 -0.74 -11.88 14.20
CA PHE A 155 -1.18 -11.34 12.92
C PHE A 155 -0.37 -10.10 12.51
N PHE A 156 0.35 -10.20 11.41
CA PHE A 156 1.13 -9.12 10.82
C PHE A 156 0.32 -8.37 9.78
N THR A 157 0.10 -7.07 10.00
CA THR A 157 -0.65 -6.23 9.05
C THR A 157 0.17 -5.88 7.80
N HIS A 158 1.49 -6.10 7.83
CA HIS A 158 2.38 -5.89 6.69
C HIS A 158 3.51 -6.93 6.63
N GLN A 159 3.61 -7.60 5.48
CA GLN A 159 4.50 -8.72 5.19
C GLN A 159 5.92 -8.37 4.70
N ARG A 160 6.27 -7.09 4.49
CA ARG A 160 7.50 -6.69 3.78
C ARG A 160 8.59 -6.00 4.61
N PRO A 161 8.28 -5.12 5.58
CA PRO A 161 9.32 -4.28 6.17
C PRO A 161 10.40 -5.10 6.89
N PRO A 162 11.68 -4.98 6.47
CA PRO A 162 12.73 -5.90 6.91
C PRO A 162 13.10 -5.73 8.38
N TYR A 163 12.80 -4.57 8.99
CA TYR A 163 13.03 -4.32 10.40
C TYR A 163 12.13 -5.15 11.33
N LEU A 164 11.06 -5.76 10.81
CA LEU A 164 10.22 -6.72 11.55
C LEU A 164 10.68 -8.18 11.40
N ALA A 165 11.62 -8.48 10.50
CA ALA A 165 12.14 -9.84 10.33
C ALA A 165 12.69 -10.47 11.63
N PRO A 166 13.38 -9.72 12.52
CA PRO A 166 13.81 -10.29 13.80
C PRO A 166 12.65 -10.60 14.74
N PHE A 167 11.54 -9.85 14.68
CA PHE A 167 10.35 -10.16 15.48
C PHE A 167 9.72 -11.47 14.99
N LEU A 168 9.52 -11.63 13.67
CA LEU A 168 9.07 -12.90 13.09
C LEU A 168 10.02 -14.06 13.40
N ALA A 169 11.33 -13.83 13.40
CA ALA A 169 12.29 -14.88 13.78
C ALA A 169 12.10 -15.38 15.22
N VAL A 170 11.73 -14.49 16.16
CA VAL A 170 11.38 -14.87 17.52
C VAL A 170 10.05 -15.63 17.54
N VAL A 171 9.02 -15.13 16.86
CA VAL A 171 7.71 -15.82 16.72
C VAL A 171 7.89 -17.26 16.26
N ASN A 172 8.69 -17.48 15.21
CA ASN A 172 8.99 -18.81 14.68
C ASN A 172 9.79 -19.66 15.68
N LYS A 173 10.75 -19.06 16.40
CA LYS A 173 11.57 -19.77 17.39
C LYS A 173 10.75 -20.28 18.58
N VAL A 174 9.71 -19.58 18.97
CA VAL A 174 8.78 -20.00 20.03
C VAL A 174 7.58 -20.81 19.51
N ASN A 175 7.61 -21.21 18.23
CA ASN A 175 6.54 -21.99 17.57
C ASN A 175 5.16 -21.34 17.65
N LEU A 176 5.10 -20.00 17.62
CA LEU A 176 3.84 -19.28 17.54
C LEU A 176 3.33 -19.20 16.11
N LYS A 177 2.03 -19.40 15.93
CA LYS A 177 1.39 -19.34 14.62
C LYS A 177 1.43 -17.91 14.07
N SER A 178 2.11 -17.74 12.95
CA SER A 178 2.30 -16.47 12.27
C SER A 178 1.33 -16.33 11.08
N ILE A 179 0.56 -15.24 11.06
CA ILE A 179 -0.43 -14.95 10.02
C ILE A 179 -0.09 -13.60 9.44
N SER A 180 -0.08 -13.45 8.11
CA SER A 180 0.24 -12.16 7.49
C SER A 180 -0.79 -11.72 6.46
N PHE A 181 -1.13 -10.44 6.48
CA PHE A 181 -1.90 -9.79 5.43
C PHE A 181 -1.00 -9.34 4.28
N ILE A 182 -1.35 -9.72 3.06
CA ILE A 182 -0.70 -9.18 1.86
C ILE A 182 -1.25 -7.77 1.63
N PHE A 183 -0.46 -6.81 2.08
CA PHE A 183 -0.89 -5.43 2.29
C PHE A 183 -1.39 -4.70 1.03
N SER A 184 -0.90 -5.05 -0.16
CA SER A 184 -1.21 -4.33 -1.42
C SER A 184 -1.23 -5.30 -2.59
N TRP A 185 -2.13 -5.05 -3.54
CA TRP A 185 -2.32 -5.80 -4.79
C TRP A 185 -1.07 -5.88 -5.69
N ASP A 186 -0.17 -4.90 -5.67
CA ASP A 186 1.04 -4.89 -6.49
C ASP A 186 2.22 -5.66 -5.86
N ASN A 187 2.13 -6.02 -4.58
CA ASN A 187 3.29 -6.49 -3.82
C ASN A 187 3.87 -7.82 -4.32
N LEU A 188 3.02 -8.76 -4.72
CA LEU A 188 3.47 -10.11 -5.11
C LEU A 188 4.15 -10.11 -6.49
N ALA A 189 3.59 -9.36 -7.43
CA ALA A 189 4.00 -9.36 -8.84
C ALA A 189 4.94 -8.21 -9.23
N SER A 190 5.47 -7.45 -8.27
CA SER A 190 6.36 -6.33 -8.62
C SER A 190 7.54 -6.12 -7.70
N LYS A 191 7.66 -6.86 -6.59
CA LYS A 191 8.61 -6.52 -5.52
C LYS A 191 9.55 -7.69 -5.23
N GLY A 192 10.61 -7.41 -4.47
CA GLY A 192 11.46 -8.45 -3.89
C GLY A 192 10.75 -9.28 -2.81
N ARG A 193 11.47 -10.26 -2.26
CA ARG A 193 10.94 -11.21 -1.27
C ARG A 193 10.41 -10.52 -0.01
N MET A 194 9.34 -11.08 0.58
CA MET A 194 8.82 -10.74 1.92
C MET A 194 9.88 -10.82 3.02
N LEU A 195 9.58 -10.22 4.18
CA LEU A 195 10.48 -10.20 5.34
C LEU A 195 10.81 -11.61 5.86
N GLY A 196 9.90 -12.57 5.66
CA GLY A 196 10.06 -13.98 6.00
C GLY A 196 8.86 -14.83 5.58
N ARG A 197 8.96 -16.15 5.75
CA ARG A 197 7.81 -17.07 5.63
C ARG A 197 6.89 -16.99 6.85
N PHE A 198 5.59 -16.98 6.57
CA PHE A 198 4.52 -17.07 7.57
C PHE A 198 3.78 -18.41 7.44
N ASP A 199 3.04 -18.79 8.47
CA ASP A 199 2.25 -20.03 8.48
C ASP A 199 0.94 -19.89 7.70
N HIS A 200 0.39 -18.68 7.63
CA HIS A 200 -0.86 -18.40 6.92
C HIS A 200 -0.88 -17.00 6.31
N TYR A 201 -1.59 -16.85 5.19
CA TYR A 201 -1.66 -15.60 4.43
C TYR A 201 -3.10 -15.17 4.16
N PHE A 202 -3.39 -13.90 4.41
CA PHE A 202 -4.63 -13.24 4.02
C PHE A 202 -4.40 -12.43 2.75
N VAL A 203 -5.24 -12.67 1.75
CA VAL A 203 -5.17 -12.02 0.42
C VAL A 203 -6.52 -11.41 0.06
N TRP A 204 -6.52 -10.47 -0.88
CA TRP A 204 -7.73 -9.73 -1.23
C TRP A 204 -8.68 -10.61 -2.04
N SER A 205 -8.17 -11.26 -3.08
CA SER A 205 -8.97 -11.94 -4.09
C SER A 205 -8.42 -13.30 -4.51
N ASN A 206 -9.19 -14.00 -5.34
CA ASN A 206 -8.72 -15.21 -6.03
C ASN A 206 -7.49 -14.94 -6.90
N LEU A 207 -7.36 -13.74 -7.48
CA LEU A 207 -6.18 -13.36 -8.26
C LEU A 207 -4.94 -13.36 -7.37
N MET A 208 -4.96 -12.65 -6.25
CA MET A 208 -3.82 -12.63 -5.31
C MET A 208 -3.52 -14.01 -4.72
N LYS A 209 -4.53 -14.88 -4.54
CA LYS A 209 -4.30 -16.28 -4.14
C LYS A 209 -3.48 -17.02 -5.19
N LYS A 210 -3.80 -16.87 -6.48
CA LYS A 210 -3.02 -17.47 -7.59
C LYS A 210 -1.61 -16.89 -7.67
N GLU A 211 -1.48 -15.57 -7.54
CA GLU A 211 -0.18 -14.89 -7.54
C GLU A 211 0.68 -15.34 -6.35
N MET A 212 0.11 -15.52 -5.16
CA MET A 212 0.82 -16.02 -3.98
C MET A 212 1.39 -17.42 -4.24
N LEU A 213 0.61 -18.32 -4.82
CA LEU A 213 1.07 -19.67 -5.17
C LEU A 213 2.14 -19.67 -6.28
N HIS A 214 2.09 -18.69 -7.20
CA HIS A 214 3.07 -18.54 -8.27
C HIS A 214 4.41 -17.97 -7.77
N PHE A 215 4.39 -16.86 -7.03
CA PHE A 215 5.59 -16.16 -6.57
C PHE A 215 6.18 -16.75 -5.27
N TYR A 216 5.41 -17.56 -4.53
CA TYR A 216 5.84 -18.21 -3.29
C TYR A 216 5.48 -19.70 -3.33
N PRO A 217 6.13 -20.49 -4.20
CA PRO A 217 5.75 -21.89 -4.48
C PRO A 217 5.89 -22.83 -3.28
N SER A 218 6.54 -22.42 -2.19
CA SER A 218 6.58 -23.15 -0.92
C SER A 218 5.32 -23.00 -0.04
N THR A 219 4.39 -22.13 -0.44
CA THR A 219 3.09 -21.88 0.22
C THR A 219 2.06 -22.88 -0.26
N LYS A 220 1.25 -23.45 0.65
CA LYS A 220 0.20 -24.40 0.27
C LYS A 220 -1.15 -23.69 0.08
N PRO A 221 -2.04 -24.14 -0.82
CA PRO A 221 -3.34 -23.51 -1.02
C PRO A 221 -4.24 -23.41 0.21
N LYS A 222 -4.06 -24.31 1.18
CA LYS A 222 -4.78 -24.32 2.47
C LYS A 222 -4.29 -23.24 3.45
N ASP A 223 -3.07 -22.74 3.25
CA ASP A 223 -2.43 -21.71 4.08
C ASP A 223 -2.76 -20.29 3.57
N ILE A 224 -3.76 -20.16 2.66
CA ILE A 224 -4.16 -18.89 2.05
C ILE A 224 -5.67 -18.71 2.17
N THR A 225 -6.10 -17.65 2.83
CA THR A 225 -7.52 -17.26 2.94
C THR A 225 -7.78 -15.94 2.24
N ILE A 226 -8.86 -15.91 1.45
CA ILE A 226 -9.33 -14.72 0.75
C ILE A 226 -10.27 -13.96 1.68
N VAL A 227 -9.87 -12.77 2.12
CA VAL A 227 -10.60 -11.98 3.12
C VAL A 227 -11.12 -10.64 2.59
N GLY A 228 -10.75 -10.25 1.37
CA GLY A 228 -10.95 -8.89 0.88
C GLY A 228 -9.83 -7.96 1.35
N THR A 229 -10.06 -6.65 1.31
CA THR A 229 -9.07 -5.66 1.75
C THR A 229 -9.67 -4.67 2.76
N PRO A 230 -9.06 -4.54 3.95
CA PRO A 230 -9.46 -3.53 4.92
C PRO A 230 -9.09 -2.11 4.46
N GLN A 231 -8.30 -1.95 3.39
CA GLN A 231 -7.95 -0.65 2.82
C GLN A 231 -9.17 0.18 2.41
N PHE A 232 -10.23 -0.48 1.93
CA PHE A 232 -11.42 0.19 1.39
C PHE A 232 -12.63 0.11 2.32
N GLU A 233 -12.58 -0.66 3.41
CA GLU A 233 -13.68 -0.75 4.37
C GLU A 233 -14.11 0.61 4.95
N PRO A 234 -13.19 1.56 5.27
CA PRO A 234 -13.59 2.91 5.70
C PRO A 234 -14.55 3.63 4.74
N TYR A 235 -14.55 3.27 3.45
CA TYR A 235 -15.43 3.88 2.45
C TYR A 235 -16.89 3.52 2.65
N VAL A 236 -17.19 2.36 3.25
CA VAL A 236 -18.56 1.94 3.59
C VAL A 236 -18.95 2.25 5.04
N MET A 237 -18.01 2.68 5.88
CA MET A 237 -18.30 3.02 7.28
C MET A 237 -19.04 4.37 7.43
N LYS A 238 -20.16 4.37 8.16
CA LYS A 238 -20.93 5.59 8.46
C LYS A 238 -20.13 6.64 9.24
N ALA A 239 -19.20 6.21 10.08
CA ALA A 239 -18.36 7.10 10.91
C ALA A 239 -17.51 8.11 10.10
N TYR A 240 -17.25 7.82 8.82
CA TYR A 240 -16.48 8.68 7.92
C TYR A 240 -17.35 9.41 6.89
N ALA A 241 -18.68 9.33 7.00
CA ALA A 241 -19.57 10.00 6.07
C ALA A 241 -19.54 11.52 6.26
N ILE A 242 -19.35 12.25 5.18
CA ILE A 242 -19.57 13.69 5.07
C ILE A 242 -20.68 13.89 4.03
N ASP A 243 -21.57 14.86 4.25
CA ASP A 243 -22.58 15.25 3.27
C ASP A 243 -22.00 16.16 2.16
N LYS A 244 -22.74 16.29 1.06
CA LYS A 244 -22.27 17.04 -0.12
C LYS A 244 -22.01 18.52 0.21
N ILE A 245 -22.87 19.16 1.01
CA ILE A 245 -22.75 20.59 1.34
C ILE A 245 -21.48 20.83 2.17
N SER A 246 -21.25 19.98 3.17
CA SER A 246 -20.03 20.03 3.99
C SER A 246 -18.77 19.80 3.17
N PHE A 247 -18.80 18.91 2.17
CA PHE A 247 -17.68 18.72 1.24
C PHE A 247 -17.35 19.99 0.46
N PHE A 248 -18.32 20.59 -0.23
CA PHE A 248 -18.09 21.81 -1.02
C PHE A 248 -17.61 22.96 -0.13
N LYS A 249 -18.22 23.13 1.05
CA LYS A 249 -17.80 24.15 2.01
C LYS A 249 -16.35 23.92 2.49
N LYS A 250 -16.01 22.70 2.88
CA LYS A 250 -14.69 22.37 3.45
C LYS A 250 -13.54 22.59 2.47
N PHE A 251 -13.74 22.22 1.21
CA PHE A 251 -12.72 22.36 0.17
C PHE A 251 -12.85 23.68 -0.61
N GLU A 252 -13.74 24.58 -0.19
CA GLU A 252 -14.01 25.86 -0.84
C GLU A 252 -14.37 25.71 -2.33
N LEU A 253 -15.09 24.63 -2.65
CA LEU A 253 -15.52 24.31 -4.01
C LEU A 253 -16.91 24.91 -4.27
N ASN A 254 -17.19 25.24 -5.53
CA ASN A 254 -18.50 25.73 -5.95
C ASN A 254 -19.44 24.55 -6.27
N PRO A 255 -20.60 24.39 -5.59
CA PRO A 255 -21.52 23.28 -5.84
C PRO A 255 -22.19 23.28 -7.22
N ALA A 256 -22.15 24.40 -7.96
CA ALA A 256 -22.65 24.49 -9.33
C ALA A 256 -21.66 23.98 -10.38
N LYS A 257 -20.38 23.78 -10.02
CA LYS A 257 -19.33 23.32 -10.93
C LYS A 257 -19.03 21.84 -10.76
N LYS A 258 -18.76 21.13 -11.86
CA LYS A 258 -18.24 19.76 -11.82
C LYS A 258 -16.79 19.78 -11.30
N THR A 259 -16.46 18.87 -10.39
CA THR A 259 -15.15 18.78 -9.75
C THR A 259 -14.30 17.68 -10.41
N ILE A 260 -13.20 18.08 -11.04
CA ILE A 260 -12.13 17.17 -11.45
C ILE A 260 -11.17 17.03 -10.27
N CYS A 261 -10.90 15.79 -9.85
CA CYS A 261 -9.87 15.50 -8.85
C CYS A 261 -8.61 14.95 -9.52
N TYR A 262 -7.49 15.66 -9.42
CA TYR A 262 -6.18 15.11 -9.74
C TYR A 262 -5.57 14.46 -8.50
N SER A 263 -5.19 13.20 -8.58
CA SER A 263 -4.52 12.49 -7.48
C SER A 263 -3.04 12.31 -7.80
N CYS A 264 -2.20 13.05 -7.07
CA CYS A 264 -0.76 13.02 -7.28
C CYS A 264 -0.15 11.67 -6.88
N ALA A 265 0.89 11.26 -7.60
CA ALA A 265 1.71 10.14 -7.19
C ALA A 265 2.75 10.57 -6.13
N ASP A 266 3.41 9.59 -5.52
CA ASP A 266 4.55 9.87 -4.64
C ASP A 266 5.65 10.61 -5.40
N ALA A 267 6.32 11.57 -4.74
CA ALA A 267 7.34 12.42 -5.37
C ALA A 267 8.43 11.66 -6.15
N GLY A 268 8.76 10.42 -5.73
CA GLY A 268 9.76 9.57 -6.40
C GLY A 268 9.31 9.00 -7.76
N ILE A 269 8.02 9.01 -8.07
CA ILE A 269 7.47 8.54 -9.35
C ILE A 269 6.57 9.58 -10.04
N GLY A 270 6.07 10.58 -9.31
CA GLY A 270 5.18 11.62 -9.81
C GLY A 270 5.89 12.79 -10.50
N GLY A 271 7.04 12.58 -11.14
CA GLY A 271 7.83 13.66 -11.76
C GLY A 271 7.03 14.51 -12.75
N ASN A 272 6.00 13.93 -13.37
CA ASN A 272 5.11 14.60 -14.32
C ASN A 272 3.82 15.16 -13.67
N ASP A 273 3.59 15.01 -12.36
CA ASP A 273 2.39 15.55 -11.70
C ASP A 273 2.19 17.05 -12.00
N PRO A 274 3.22 17.92 -11.94
CA PRO A 274 3.08 19.32 -12.31
C PRO A 274 2.57 19.52 -13.75
N VAL A 275 3.09 18.75 -14.71
CA VAL A 275 2.73 18.84 -16.13
C VAL A 275 1.27 18.42 -16.33
N HIS A 276 0.85 17.32 -15.71
CA HIS A 276 -0.52 16.83 -15.78
C HIS A 276 -1.52 17.83 -15.19
N ILE A 277 -1.18 18.43 -14.04
CA ILE A 277 -1.99 19.47 -13.39
C ILE A 277 -2.12 20.69 -14.30
N GLU A 278 -1.02 21.17 -14.89
CA GLU A 278 -1.04 22.31 -15.83
C GLU A 278 -1.89 22.05 -17.07
N SER A 279 -1.84 20.86 -17.66
CA SER A 279 -2.73 20.48 -18.76
C SER A 279 -4.19 20.52 -18.35
N ILE A 280 -4.56 20.01 -17.17
CA ILE A 280 -5.96 20.05 -16.69
C ILE A 280 -6.42 21.49 -16.48
N ILE A 281 -5.57 22.36 -15.93
CA ILE A 281 -5.89 23.78 -15.75
C ILE A 281 -6.13 24.44 -17.11
N LYS A 282 -5.28 24.16 -18.11
CA LYS A 282 -5.44 24.67 -19.47
C LYS A 282 -6.76 24.22 -20.09
N PHE A 283 -7.12 22.95 -19.92
CA PHE A 283 -8.42 22.43 -20.35
C PHE A 283 -9.58 23.19 -19.70
N ILE A 284 -9.57 23.35 -18.38
CA ILE A 284 -10.63 24.05 -17.64
C ILE A 284 -10.80 25.49 -18.12
N LYS A 285 -9.70 26.20 -18.41
CA LYS A 285 -9.75 27.58 -18.93
C LYS A 285 -10.31 27.69 -20.35
N GLN A 286 -10.22 26.63 -21.14
CA GLN A 286 -10.68 26.59 -22.54
C GLN A 286 -12.06 25.94 -22.70
N SER A 287 -12.54 25.23 -21.67
CA SER A 287 -13.82 24.54 -21.70
C SER A 287 -14.98 25.52 -21.51
N GLU A 288 -16.06 25.30 -22.25
CA GLU A 288 -17.35 25.96 -22.01
C GLU A 288 -18.10 25.35 -20.80
N GLN A 289 -17.63 24.22 -20.26
CA GLN A 289 -18.22 23.59 -19.09
C GLN A 289 -17.78 24.29 -17.80
N ASP A 290 -18.71 24.38 -16.85
CA ASP A 290 -18.46 24.86 -15.48
C ASP A 290 -17.64 23.85 -14.67
N LEU A 291 -16.31 23.96 -14.78
CA LEU A 291 -15.35 23.04 -14.16
C LEU A 291 -14.51 23.69 -13.07
N GLN A 292 -14.06 22.87 -12.12
CA GLN A 292 -13.09 23.23 -11.08
C GLN A 292 -12.15 22.06 -10.78
N LEU A 293 -10.97 22.38 -10.25
CA LEU A 293 -9.92 21.41 -9.96
C LEU A 293 -9.64 21.31 -8.46
N LEU A 294 -9.71 20.09 -7.94
CA LEU A 294 -9.17 19.71 -6.63
C LEU A 294 -7.94 18.83 -6.82
N VAL A 295 -6.79 19.26 -6.34
CA VAL A 295 -5.56 18.46 -6.35
C VAL A 295 -5.34 17.83 -4.98
N ARG A 296 -5.25 16.49 -4.93
CA ARG A 296 -4.88 15.76 -3.71
C ARG A 296 -3.44 15.27 -3.82
N THR A 297 -2.57 15.72 -2.92
CA THR A 297 -1.16 15.30 -2.91
C THR A 297 -0.99 13.87 -2.38
N SER A 298 0.19 13.26 -2.56
CA SER A 298 0.48 11.98 -1.91
C SER A 298 0.49 12.13 -0.37
N PRO A 299 0.04 11.12 0.39
CA PRO A 299 0.21 11.09 1.85
C PRO A 299 1.66 11.10 2.34
N ALA A 300 2.62 10.80 1.45
CA ALA A 300 4.05 10.75 1.75
C ALA A 300 4.76 12.12 1.62
N GLU A 301 4.09 13.16 1.12
CA GLU A 301 4.67 14.51 0.95
C GLU A 301 3.87 15.58 1.71
N ASP A 302 4.41 16.79 1.76
CA ASP A 302 3.81 17.99 2.41
C ASP A 302 3.32 19.02 1.37
N GLY A 303 3.44 18.69 0.07
CA GLY A 303 2.99 19.51 -1.04
C GLY A 303 3.91 20.68 -1.39
N ILE A 304 5.12 20.78 -0.82
CA ILE A 304 6.11 21.83 -1.17
C ILE A 304 6.47 21.78 -2.65
N ARG A 305 6.53 20.57 -3.22
CA ARG A 305 6.79 20.30 -4.65
C ARG A 305 5.87 21.08 -5.60
N PHE A 306 4.71 21.53 -5.12
CA PHE A 306 3.71 22.22 -5.92
C PHE A 306 3.59 23.73 -5.63
N ASN A 307 4.53 24.32 -4.87
CA ASN A 307 4.47 25.74 -4.50
C ASN A 307 4.38 26.67 -5.72
N ASP A 308 5.15 26.41 -6.77
CA ASP A 308 5.14 27.25 -7.97
C ASP A 308 3.77 27.23 -8.67
N ILE A 309 3.16 26.05 -8.79
CA ILE A 309 1.80 25.91 -9.35
C ILE A 309 0.76 26.59 -8.46
N LYS A 310 0.86 26.42 -7.13
CA LYS A 310 -0.03 27.06 -6.16
C LYS A 310 0.02 28.59 -6.28
N LEU A 311 1.21 29.16 -6.44
CA LEU A 311 1.39 30.61 -6.61
C LEU A 311 0.89 31.10 -7.96
N LYS A 312 1.09 30.32 -9.02
CA LYS A 312 0.67 30.66 -10.39
C LYS A 312 -0.85 30.54 -10.60
N TYR A 313 -1.52 29.66 -9.86
CA TYR A 313 -2.94 29.34 -10.04
C TYR A 313 -3.69 29.29 -8.70
N LEU A 314 -4.13 30.45 -8.21
CA LEU A 314 -4.77 30.63 -6.90
C LEU A 314 -6.16 30.00 -6.78
N ASP A 315 -6.87 29.81 -7.90
CA ASP A 315 -8.23 29.26 -7.90
C ASP A 315 -8.27 27.74 -7.68
N ILE A 316 -7.12 27.06 -7.73
CA ILE A 316 -7.03 25.62 -7.55
C ILE A 316 -7.13 25.29 -6.07
N LYS A 317 -7.98 24.32 -5.75
CA LYS A 317 -8.10 23.81 -4.38
C LYS A 317 -7.17 22.64 -4.16
N TRP A 318 -6.54 22.62 -2.99
CA TRP A 318 -5.54 21.63 -2.62
C TRP A 318 -5.96 20.88 -1.38
N ASN A 319 -5.82 19.57 -1.43
CA ASN A 319 -5.98 18.71 -0.27
C ASN A 319 -4.65 18.00 0.02
N ILE A 320 -4.01 18.38 1.12
CA ILE A 320 -2.82 17.73 1.64
C ILE A 320 -3.29 16.68 2.65
N PRO A 321 -3.03 15.37 2.43
CA PRO A 321 -3.47 14.34 3.36
C PRO A 321 -2.94 14.57 4.77
N LYS A 322 -3.80 14.40 5.78
CA LYS A 322 -3.44 14.68 7.18
C LYS A 322 -2.74 13.50 7.84
N TRP A 323 -1.58 13.15 7.30
CA TRP A 323 -0.71 12.08 7.81
C TRP A 323 0.41 12.68 8.66
N LYS A 324 0.29 12.55 9.98
CA LYS A 324 1.21 13.17 10.93
C LYS A 324 2.42 12.27 11.18
N LEU A 325 3.62 12.83 11.10
CA LEU A 325 4.84 12.09 11.43
C LEU A 325 4.90 11.83 12.95
N SER A 326 4.82 10.57 13.35
CA SER A 326 4.88 10.16 14.77
C SER A 326 6.31 9.98 15.28
N ARG A 327 7.26 9.70 14.39
CA ARG A 327 8.67 9.49 14.72
C ARG A 327 9.60 9.80 13.56
N ALA A 328 10.55 10.71 13.75
CA ALA A 328 11.54 11.06 12.72
C ALA A 328 12.68 10.03 12.57
N ASN A 329 13.19 9.51 13.70
CA ASN A 329 14.40 8.67 13.76
C ASN A 329 14.14 7.18 13.47
N HIS A 330 13.37 6.88 12.43
CA HIS A 330 13.07 5.52 11.97
C HIS A 330 13.84 5.17 10.69
N VAL A 331 14.12 3.88 10.46
CA VAL A 331 14.84 3.41 9.25
C VAL A 331 14.05 3.66 7.96
N GLU A 332 12.74 3.79 8.08
CA GLU A 332 11.81 4.17 7.02
C GLU A 332 10.89 5.26 7.56
N THR A 333 11.29 6.53 7.47
CA THR A 333 10.56 7.66 8.09
C THR A 333 9.12 7.79 7.57
N TRP A 334 8.87 7.50 6.28
CA TRP A 334 7.52 7.56 5.70
C TRP A 334 6.54 6.60 6.41
N SER A 335 7.01 5.43 6.87
CA SER A 335 6.18 4.43 7.57
C SER A 335 5.61 4.96 8.89
N GLN A 336 6.23 6.01 9.45
CA GLN A 336 5.85 6.64 10.70
C GLN A 336 4.85 7.79 10.51
N ARG A 337 4.39 8.03 9.28
CA ARG A 337 3.30 8.98 9.03
C ARG A 337 1.96 8.28 9.31
N VAL A 338 1.21 8.74 10.31
CA VAL A 338 -0.06 8.15 10.76
C VAL A 338 -1.25 9.01 10.30
N PRO A 339 -2.25 8.46 9.59
CA PRO A 339 -3.42 9.22 9.18
C PRO A 339 -4.31 9.62 10.36
N THR A 340 -4.96 10.77 10.24
CA THR A 340 -6.08 11.14 11.12
C THR A 340 -7.40 10.56 10.61
N LYS A 341 -8.39 10.44 11.51
CA LYS A 341 -9.79 10.15 11.13
C LYS A 341 -10.35 11.16 10.13
N GLU A 342 -9.93 12.42 10.25
CA GLU A 342 -10.31 13.49 9.33
C GLU A 342 -9.81 13.23 7.90
N ASP A 343 -8.58 12.75 7.71
CA ASP A 343 -8.09 12.42 6.36
C ASP A 343 -8.90 11.31 5.69
N ILE A 344 -9.39 10.34 6.47
CA ILE A 344 -10.26 9.28 5.95
C ILE A 344 -11.60 9.86 5.48
N SER A 345 -12.22 10.71 6.29
CA SER A 345 -13.45 11.40 5.91
C SER A 345 -13.25 12.30 4.69
N ASP A 346 -12.13 13.03 4.64
CA ASP A 346 -11.74 13.86 3.50
C ASP A 346 -11.62 13.03 2.23
N LEU A 347 -10.81 11.97 2.25
CA LEU A 347 -10.64 11.07 1.10
C LEU A 347 -11.99 10.48 0.67
N LYS A 348 -12.77 9.91 1.59
CA LYS A 348 -14.09 9.35 1.27
C LYS A 348 -15.02 10.37 0.61
N SER A 349 -15.02 11.61 1.09
CA SER A 349 -15.84 12.69 0.51
C SER A 349 -15.37 13.09 -0.89
N ILE A 350 -14.05 13.15 -1.12
CA ILE A 350 -13.45 13.41 -2.45
C ILE A 350 -13.86 12.33 -3.45
N LEU A 351 -13.72 11.05 -3.07
CA LEU A 351 -14.11 9.91 -3.90
C LEU A 351 -15.60 9.95 -4.25
N LYS A 352 -16.45 10.31 -3.28
CA LYS A 352 -17.90 10.33 -3.45
C LYS A 352 -18.41 11.52 -4.28
N PHE A 353 -17.82 12.70 -4.10
CA PHE A 353 -18.40 13.96 -4.58
C PHE A 353 -17.64 14.64 -5.73
N SER A 354 -16.46 14.14 -6.10
CA SER A 354 -15.85 14.53 -7.38
C SER A 354 -16.54 13.82 -8.55
N ASP A 355 -16.47 14.42 -9.75
CA ASP A 355 -17.13 13.95 -10.96
C ASP A 355 -16.21 13.12 -11.86
N LEU A 356 -14.90 13.38 -11.80
CA LEU A 356 -13.87 12.69 -12.58
C LEU A 356 -12.57 12.62 -11.77
N ASN A 357 -11.89 11.48 -11.83
CA ASN A 357 -10.51 11.37 -11.35
C ASN A 357 -9.50 11.27 -12.49
N ILE A 358 -8.37 11.96 -12.30
CA ILE A 358 -7.20 11.86 -13.18
C ILE A 358 -5.99 11.49 -12.32
N ASN A 359 -5.23 10.45 -12.69
CA ASN A 359 -4.04 10.01 -11.96
C ASN A 359 -3.04 9.19 -12.81
N MET A 360 -1.76 9.21 -12.48
CA MET A 360 -0.70 8.48 -13.21
C MET A 360 -0.55 7.02 -12.72
N CYS A 361 -1.53 6.17 -12.99
CA CYS A 361 -1.49 4.73 -12.68
C CYS A 361 -1.46 4.34 -11.19
N SER A 362 -2.35 4.93 -10.39
CA SER A 362 -2.42 4.76 -8.93
C SER A 362 -3.52 3.78 -8.48
N THR A 363 -3.45 3.32 -7.22
CA THR A 363 -4.59 2.67 -6.56
C THR A 363 -5.83 3.56 -6.56
N MET A 364 -5.65 4.88 -6.61
CA MET A 364 -6.75 5.87 -6.69
C MET A 364 -7.74 5.55 -7.81
N SER A 365 -7.31 4.90 -8.89
CA SER A 365 -8.22 4.36 -9.91
C SER A 365 -9.27 3.42 -9.29
N LEU A 366 -8.87 2.44 -8.47
CA LEU A 366 -9.80 1.55 -7.75
C LEU A 366 -10.63 2.31 -6.72
N ASP A 367 -10.01 3.24 -5.98
CA ASP A 367 -10.70 4.04 -4.96
C ASP A 367 -11.89 4.81 -5.55
N PHE A 368 -11.72 5.43 -6.72
CA PHE A 368 -12.78 6.18 -7.41
C PHE A 368 -13.81 5.27 -8.09
N MET A 369 -13.39 4.13 -8.63
CA MET A 369 -14.32 3.12 -9.19
C MET A 369 -15.29 2.58 -8.15
N LEU A 370 -14.90 2.49 -6.87
CA LEU A 370 -15.80 2.08 -5.78
C LEU A 370 -16.97 3.06 -5.54
N PHE A 371 -16.92 4.25 -6.13
CA PHE A 371 -17.97 5.25 -6.10
C PHE A 371 -18.53 5.54 -7.50
N ASP A 372 -18.36 4.59 -8.44
CA ASP A 372 -18.79 4.67 -9.83
C ASP A 372 -18.27 5.92 -10.56
N LYS A 373 -17.08 6.38 -10.19
CA LYS A 373 -16.47 7.56 -10.81
C LYS A 373 -15.60 7.16 -11.99
N PRO A 374 -15.69 7.86 -13.13
CA PRO A 374 -14.81 7.63 -14.25
C PRO A 374 -13.38 8.04 -13.90
N VAL A 375 -12.42 7.38 -14.54
CA VAL A 375 -10.99 7.54 -14.29
C VAL A 375 -10.23 7.67 -15.61
N ILE A 376 -9.38 8.69 -15.70
CA ILE A 376 -8.37 8.83 -16.77
C ILE A 376 -6.99 8.66 -16.15
N ASN A 377 -6.14 7.86 -16.79
CA ASN A 377 -4.74 7.77 -16.44
C ASN A 377 -3.86 8.51 -17.42
N THR A 378 -3.13 9.50 -16.91
CA THR A 378 -2.15 10.25 -17.70
C THR A 378 -0.79 9.57 -17.64
N VAL A 379 -0.18 9.40 -18.82
CA VAL A 379 1.13 8.76 -19.00
C VAL A 379 1.90 9.47 -20.11
N TYR A 380 2.26 10.73 -19.87
CA TYR A 380 2.83 11.59 -20.92
C TYR A 380 4.29 11.29 -21.22
N GLY A 381 5.03 10.78 -20.25
CA GLY A 381 6.46 10.65 -20.36
C GLY A 381 6.88 9.31 -20.91
N ASN A 382 7.90 9.36 -21.78
CA ASN A 382 8.51 8.20 -22.38
C ASN A 382 10.01 8.44 -22.59
N VAL A 383 10.72 7.41 -23.05
CA VAL A 383 12.18 7.45 -23.24
C VAL A 383 12.66 8.50 -24.24
N ASN A 384 11.78 9.08 -25.06
CA ASN A 384 12.13 9.96 -26.17
C ASN A 384 11.79 11.44 -25.95
N ASN A 385 11.01 11.81 -24.93
CA ASN A 385 10.47 13.17 -24.80
C ASN A 385 10.96 13.97 -23.59
N GLY A 386 11.92 13.43 -22.82
CA GLY A 386 12.55 14.13 -21.70
C GLY A 386 11.70 14.26 -20.43
N LEU A 387 10.44 13.84 -20.45
CA LEU A 387 9.61 13.70 -19.26
C LEU A 387 9.97 12.43 -18.49
N TYR A 388 9.52 12.32 -17.24
CA TYR A 388 9.68 11.09 -16.47
C TYR A 388 8.91 9.97 -17.19
N ASP A 389 9.57 8.87 -17.55
CA ASP A 389 8.92 7.72 -18.21
C ASP A 389 7.91 7.05 -17.26
N ASP A 390 6.65 7.51 -17.31
CA ASP A 390 5.51 7.02 -16.55
C ASP A 390 4.73 5.96 -17.35
N GLN A 391 4.85 5.94 -18.68
CA GLN A 391 4.32 4.88 -19.54
C GLN A 391 4.84 3.49 -19.16
N LYS A 392 6.06 3.37 -18.60
CA LYS A 392 6.58 2.09 -18.12
C LYS A 392 5.67 1.39 -17.11
N PHE A 393 4.83 2.11 -16.36
CA PHE A 393 3.93 1.52 -15.37
C PHE A 393 2.81 0.69 -16.01
N LEU A 394 2.44 0.96 -17.26
CA LEU A 394 1.47 0.16 -18.02
C LEU A 394 1.91 -1.30 -18.20
N ASN A 395 3.21 -1.56 -18.15
CA ASN A 395 3.78 -2.90 -18.29
C ASN A 395 3.77 -3.72 -16.98
N TYR A 396 3.44 -3.12 -15.83
CA TYR A 396 3.39 -3.84 -14.56
C TYR A 396 2.19 -4.81 -14.55
N ASP A 397 2.40 -6.05 -14.08
CA ASP A 397 1.41 -7.13 -14.16
C ASP A 397 0.05 -6.80 -13.53
N HIS A 398 0.00 -5.97 -12.50
CA HIS A 398 -1.25 -5.54 -11.89
C HIS A 398 -1.95 -4.45 -12.73
N TYR A 399 -1.17 -3.54 -13.33
CA TYR A 399 -1.70 -2.43 -14.12
C TYR A 399 -2.10 -2.85 -15.53
N LYS A 400 -1.39 -3.81 -16.13
CA LYS A 400 -1.78 -4.42 -17.40
C LYS A 400 -3.23 -4.92 -17.35
N LYS A 401 -3.64 -5.53 -16.23
CA LYS A 401 -5.03 -5.95 -16.01
C LYS A 401 -6.02 -4.78 -15.95
N VAL A 402 -5.60 -3.63 -15.42
CA VAL A 402 -6.40 -2.39 -15.41
C VAL A 402 -6.62 -1.92 -16.84
N VAL A 403 -5.55 -1.80 -17.63
CA VAL A 403 -5.61 -1.37 -19.04
C VAL A 403 -6.49 -2.33 -19.86
N GLU A 404 -6.21 -3.63 -19.78
CA GLU A 404 -6.93 -4.68 -20.52
C GLU A 404 -8.41 -4.78 -20.15
N SER A 405 -8.78 -4.41 -18.92
CA SER A 405 -10.19 -4.41 -18.51
C SER A 405 -11.02 -3.32 -19.18
N GLY A 406 -10.39 -2.27 -19.71
CA GLY A 406 -11.08 -1.08 -20.22
C GLY A 406 -11.74 -0.24 -19.13
N ALA A 407 -11.45 -0.47 -17.85
CA ALA A 407 -12.03 0.27 -16.71
C ALA A 407 -11.55 1.73 -16.61
N VAL A 408 -10.45 2.05 -17.30
CA VAL A 408 -9.84 3.39 -17.33
C VAL A 408 -9.61 3.83 -18.77
N VAL A 409 -9.48 5.13 -18.97
CA VAL A 409 -8.85 5.71 -20.16
C VAL A 409 -7.36 5.85 -19.92
N ILE A 410 -6.54 5.65 -20.96
CA ILE A 410 -5.11 6.00 -20.94
C ILE A 410 -4.89 7.18 -21.89
N ALA A 411 -4.38 8.29 -21.36
CA ALA A 411 -4.06 9.50 -22.12
C ALA A 411 -2.53 9.70 -22.17
N HIS A 412 -1.95 9.65 -23.36
CA HIS A 412 -0.50 9.72 -23.58
C HIS A 412 0.01 11.14 -23.83
N ASN A 413 -0.89 12.10 -23.98
CA ASN A 413 -0.56 13.50 -24.21
C ASN A 413 -1.75 14.40 -23.87
N GLU A 414 -1.51 15.71 -23.91
CA GLU A 414 -2.51 16.74 -23.61
C GLU A 414 -3.74 16.67 -24.52
N THR A 415 -3.55 16.45 -25.82
CA THR A 415 -4.66 16.37 -26.78
C THR A 415 -5.59 15.19 -26.47
N GLU A 416 -5.02 14.03 -26.18
CA GLU A 416 -5.79 12.85 -25.74
C GLU A 416 -6.50 13.10 -24.42
N LEU A 417 -5.83 13.74 -23.45
CA LEU A 417 -6.46 14.09 -22.18
C LEU A 417 -7.68 14.99 -22.39
N PHE A 418 -7.56 16.04 -23.22
CA PHE A 418 -8.65 17.00 -23.42
C PHE A 418 -9.85 16.35 -24.11
N PHE A 419 -9.58 15.53 -25.12
CA PHE A 419 -10.61 14.76 -25.82
C PHE A 419 -11.36 13.83 -24.85
N GLU A 420 -10.62 13.09 -24.02
CA GLU A 420 -11.21 12.10 -23.12
C GLU A 420 -11.92 12.73 -21.92
N ILE A 421 -11.47 13.90 -21.42
CA ILE A 421 -12.21 14.64 -20.39
C ILE A 421 -13.60 15.04 -20.94
N ASN A 422 -13.68 15.64 -22.12
CA ASN A 422 -14.98 16.02 -22.71
C ASN A 422 -15.90 14.81 -22.84
N LYS A 423 -15.41 13.74 -23.48
CA LYS A 423 -16.17 12.51 -23.72
C LYS A 423 -16.68 11.86 -22.43
N ILE A 424 -15.84 11.79 -21.39
CA ILE A 424 -16.24 11.22 -20.10
C ILE A 424 -17.25 12.11 -19.38
N LEU A 425 -17.09 13.43 -19.40
CA LEU A 425 -18.02 14.32 -18.71
C LEU A 425 -19.41 14.39 -19.37
N GLU A 426 -19.52 14.02 -20.65
CA GLU A 426 -20.77 13.79 -21.37
C GLU A 426 -21.42 12.44 -21.03
N ASN A 427 -20.61 11.38 -20.87
CA ASN A 427 -21.09 10.04 -20.53
C ASN A 427 -20.25 9.39 -19.39
N PRO A 428 -20.44 9.84 -18.13
CA PRO A 428 -19.60 9.43 -17.00
C PRO A 428 -19.76 7.95 -16.64
N THR A 429 -20.86 7.33 -17.04
CA THR A 429 -21.17 5.92 -16.75
C THR A 429 -20.67 4.95 -17.82
N SER A 430 -20.05 5.44 -18.90
CA SER A 430 -19.64 4.65 -20.07
C SER A 430 -18.73 3.45 -19.78
N ARG A 431 -18.06 3.41 -18.62
CA ARG A 431 -17.12 2.35 -18.23
C ARG A 431 -17.50 1.60 -16.95
N VAL A 432 -18.67 1.87 -16.37
CA VAL A 432 -19.07 1.33 -15.05
C VAL A 432 -19.06 -0.21 -15.03
N ASP A 433 -19.44 -0.87 -16.12
CA ASP A 433 -19.40 -2.34 -16.20
C ASP A 433 -17.97 -2.88 -16.15
N GLN A 434 -17.04 -2.28 -16.89
CA GLN A 434 -15.62 -2.63 -16.89
C GLN A 434 -15.01 -2.38 -15.52
N GLN A 435 -15.35 -1.26 -14.88
CA GLN A 435 -14.91 -0.92 -13.52
C GLN A 435 -15.40 -1.96 -12.51
N ASN A 436 -16.68 -2.33 -12.56
CA ASN A 436 -17.25 -3.36 -11.68
C ASN A 436 -16.58 -4.73 -11.87
N ASN A 437 -16.26 -5.11 -13.11
CA ASN A 437 -15.55 -6.34 -13.41
C ASN A 437 -14.11 -6.33 -12.87
N LEU A 438 -13.40 -5.20 -13.00
CA LEU A 438 -12.06 -5.03 -12.45
C LEU A 438 -12.08 -5.08 -10.90
N LEU A 439 -13.03 -4.40 -10.26
CA LEU A 439 -13.18 -4.42 -8.80
C LEU A 439 -13.45 -5.84 -8.27
N LYS A 440 -14.33 -6.61 -8.94
CA LYS A 440 -14.58 -8.03 -8.60
C LYS A 440 -13.31 -8.87 -8.72
N LEU A 441 -12.51 -8.64 -9.75
CA LEU A 441 -11.23 -9.34 -9.95
C LEU A 441 -10.22 -9.01 -8.84
N GLN A 442 -10.09 -7.74 -8.46
CA GLN A 442 -9.03 -7.27 -7.56
C GLN A 442 -9.37 -7.43 -6.06
N ILE A 443 -10.61 -7.12 -5.65
CA ILE A 443 -11.00 -7.07 -4.23
C ILE A 443 -11.64 -8.39 -3.76
N GLY A 444 -12.32 -9.13 -4.65
CA GLY A 444 -12.78 -10.52 -4.42
C GLY A 444 -13.84 -10.75 -3.33
N LYS A 445 -14.07 -9.82 -2.40
CA LYS A 445 -15.07 -9.88 -1.32
C LYS A 445 -15.77 -8.53 -1.13
N PRO A 446 -17.01 -8.50 -0.59
CA PRO A 446 -17.67 -7.24 -0.22
C PRO A 446 -16.84 -6.44 0.79
N LEU A 447 -16.89 -5.11 0.69
CA LEU A 447 -16.24 -4.22 1.65
C LEU A 447 -16.90 -4.27 3.02
N GLU A 448 -18.23 -4.38 3.05
CA GLU A 448 -18.99 -4.53 4.30
C GLU A 448 -18.66 -5.87 4.99
N GLY A 449 -18.44 -5.80 6.30
CA GLY A 449 -18.04 -6.95 7.12
C GLY A 449 -16.62 -7.45 6.83
N THR A 450 -15.73 -6.65 6.23
CA THR A 450 -14.33 -7.05 6.00
C THR A 450 -13.62 -7.30 7.33
N SER A 451 -13.72 -6.37 8.28
CA SER A 451 -13.17 -6.50 9.62
C SER A 451 -13.67 -7.74 10.36
N GLU A 452 -14.99 -7.96 10.34
CA GLU A 452 -15.61 -9.12 10.98
C GLU A 452 -15.10 -10.43 10.37
N ARG A 453 -14.99 -10.48 9.03
CA ARG A 453 -14.48 -11.63 8.29
C ARG A 453 -13.04 -11.96 8.68
N ILE A 454 -12.17 -10.95 8.75
CA ILE A 454 -10.78 -11.12 9.16
C ILE A 454 -10.73 -11.64 10.61
N ALA A 455 -11.46 -11.02 11.54
CA ALA A 455 -11.52 -11.44 12.93
C ALA A 455 -12.02 -12.89 13.10
N ASN A 456 -13.06 -13.27 12.35
CA ASN A 456 -13.59 -14.65 12.32
C ASN A 456 -12.55 -15.66 11.85
N VAL A 457 -11.80 -15.35 10.80
CA VAL A 457 -10.75 -16.25 10.29
C VAL A 457 -9.59 -16.34 11.27
N LEU A 458 -9.15 -15.21 11.85
CA LEU A 458 -8.11 -15.21 12.88
C LEU A 458 -8.51 -16.10 14.05
N TYR A 459 -9.72 -15.92 14.60
CA TYR A 459 -10.20 -16.73 15.74
C TYR A 459 -10.18 -18.23 15.46
N LYS A 460 -10.57 -18.66 14.26
CA LYS A 460 -10.48 -20.07 13.83
C LYS A 460 -9.04 -20.56 13.72
N LEU A 461 -8.11 -19.71 13.28
CA LEU A 461 -6.71 -20.05 13.16
C LEU A 461 -5.97 -20.01 14.51
N SER A 462 -6.45 -19.26 15.50
CA SER A 462 -5.89 -19.15 16.86
C SER A 462 -6.42 -20.22 17.82
N SER A 463 -7.13 -21.24 17.31
CA SER A 463 -7.71 -22.34 18.11
C SER A 463 -6.81 -23.55 18.16
#